data_AF-A0A959SD33-F1
#
_entry.id   AF-A0A959SD33-F1
#
_cell.length_a   1.000
_cell.length_b   1.000
_cell.length_c   1.000
_cell.angle_alpha   90.00
_cell.angle_beta   90.00
_cell.angle_gamma   90.00
#
_symmetry.space_group_name_H-M   'P 1'
#
loop_
_entity.id
_entity.type
_entity.pdbx_description
1 polymer ?
#
loop_
_entity_poly.entity_id
_entity_poly.type
_entity_poly.pdbx_seq_one_letter_code
_entity_poly.pdbx_strand_id
1 'polypeptide(L)' 'IQVKFTCREKLDQEKRPKTADSPKGADVARGIVKWLVDVVDETGETVALATILTMVKKLDQN' A
#
# COMPACT_ATOMS: atom_id res chain seq x y z
N ILE A 1 -8.89 21.65 5.62
CA ILE A 1 -8.77 20.33 4.95
C ILE A 1 -8.00 19.37 5.85
N GLN A 2 -8.60 18.26 6.24
CA GLN A 2 -8.02 17.17 7.02
C GLN A 2 -7.98 15.89 6.17
N VAL A 3 -6.96 15.06 6.38
CA VAL A 3 -6.83 13.78 5.66
C VAL A 3 -6.69 12.66 6.69
N LYS A 4 -7.64 11.72 6.68
CA LYS A 4 -7.60 10.51 7.51
C LYS A 4 -7.05 9.36 6.69
N PHE A 5 -5.83 8.94 7.05
CA PHE A 5 -5.20 7.75 6.50
C PHE A 5 -5.47 6.54 7.39
N THR A 6 -6.22 5.57 6.86
CA THR A 6 -6.52 4.32 7.56
C THR A 6 -5.89 3.15 6.83
N CYS A 7 -5.03 2.38 7.52
CA CYS A 7 -4.57 1.10 7.00
C CYS A 7 -5.73 0.10 7.09
N ARG A 8 -6.25 -0.35 5.93
CA ARG A 8 -7.37 -1.32 5.87
C ARG A 8 -6.89 -2.75 5.81
N GLU A 9 -5.87 -3.01 5.01
CA GLU A 9 -5.47 -4.39 4.68
C GLU A 9 -3.98 -4.45 4.35
N LYS A 10 -3.34 -5.56 4.72
CA LYS A 10 -1.96 -5.89 4.33
C LYS A 10 -2.00 -7.24 3.62
N LEU A 11 -1.64 -7.23 2.35
CA LEU A 11 -1.60 -8.40 1.49
C LEU A 11 -0.16 -8.84 1.32
N ASP A 12 0.08 -10.14 1.42
CA ASP A 12 1.37 -10.73 1.15
C ASP A 12 1.58 -10.88 -0.36
N GLN A 13 2.80 -10.66 -0.82
CA GLN A 13 3.18 -10.94 -2.20
C GLN A 13 4.40 -11.86 -2.18
N GLU A 14 4.25 -13.03 -2.81
CA GLU A 14 5.30 -14.03 -2.85
C GLU A 14 6.59 -13.48 -3.49
N LYS A 15 7.70 -13.73 -2.79
CA LYS A 15 9.04 -13.51 -3.30
C LYS A 15 9.26 -14.47 -4.46
N ARG A 16 9.64 -13.94 -5.61
CA ARG A 16 9.94 -14.72 -6.81
C ARG A 16 11.43 -14.63 -7.13
N PRO A 17 12.06 -15.73 -7.57
CA PRO A 17 13.46 -15.69 -7.97
C PRO A 17 13.64 -14.73 -9.14
N LYS A 18 14.76 -14.01 -9.17
CA LYS A 18 15.07 -13.03 -10.21
C LYS A 18 15.38 -13.75 -11.52
N THR A 19 14.42 -13.74 -12.44
CA THR A 19 14.61 -14.17 -13.85
C THR A 19 14.78 -12.95 -14.77
N ALA A 20 15.22 -13.16 -16.02
CA ALA A 20 15.34 -12.09 -17.02
C ALA A 20 14.01 -11.35 -17.26
N ASP A 21 12.89 -12.06 -17.11
CA ASP A 21 11.52 -11.53 -17.26
C ASP A 21 10.90 -11.04 -15.94
N SER A 22 11.63 -11.13 -14.83
CA SER A 22 11.09 -10.74 -13.52
C SER A 22 11.10 -9.22 -13.34
N PRO A 23 10.00 -8.62 -12.84
CA PRO A 23 9.97 -7.20 -12.52
C PRO A 23 11.01 -6.86 -11.44
N LYS A 24 11.60 -5.66 -11.53
CA LYS A 24 12.62 -5.19 -10.58
C LYS A 24 12.15 -5.36 -9.14
N GLY A 25 12.97 -6.02 -8.32
CA GLY A 25 12.69 -6.26 -6.89
C GLY A 25 11.77 -7.46 -6.59
N ALA A 26 11.52 -8.35 -7.55
CA ALA A 26 10.77 -9.62 -7.34
C ALA A 26 11.43 -10.53 -6.30
N ASP A 27 12.74 -10.39 -6.13
CA ASP A 27 13.60 -11.07 -5.17
C ASP A 27 13.53 -10.48 -3.75
N VAL A 28 12.76 -9.42 -3.52
CA VAL A 28 12.59 -8.78 -2.22
C VAL A 28 11.26 -9.20 -1.60
N ALA A 29 11.27 -9.61 -0.33
CA ALA A 29 10.04 -9.88 0.40
C ALA A 29 9.25 -8.57 0.56
N ARG A 30 8.07 -8.52 -0.04
CA ARG A 30 7.23 -7.32 -0.12
C ARG A 30 5.77 -7.69 0.08
N GLY A 31 4.97 -6.69 0.41
CA GLY A 31 3.52 -6.82 0.51
C GLY A 31 2.84 -5.59 -0.07
N ILE A 32 1.55 -5.69 -0.32
CA ILE A 32 0.72 -4.57 -0.73
C ILE A 32 -0.06 -4.10 0.50
N VAL A 33 0.07 -2.82 0.85
CA VAL A 33 -0.75 -2.20 1.89
C VAL A 33 -1.84 -1.37 1.22
N LYS A 34 -3.09 -1.67 1.57
CA LYS A 34 -4.28 -0.93 1.14
C LYS A 34 -4.61 0.13 2.19
N TRP A 35 -4.54 1.37 1.75
CA TRP A 35 -4.89 2.54 2.54
C TRP A 35 -6.22 3.07 2.08
N LEU A 36 -7.14 3.30 3.01
CA LEU A 36 -8.31 4.13 2.78
C LEU A 36 -7.96 5.56 3.18
N VAL A 37 -8.18 6.48 2.25
CA VAL A 37 -7.97 7.91 2.45
C VAL A 37 -9.31 8.59 2.41
N ASP A 38 -9.66 9.24 3.51
CA ASP A 38 -10.86 10.06 3.66
C ASP A 38 -10.42 11.51 3.85
N VAL A 39 -10.79 12.36 2.89
CA VAL A 39 -10.47 13.79 2.88
C VAL A 39 -11.70 14.55 3.36
N VAL A 40 -11.53 15.28 4.45
CA VAL A 40 -12.58 16.05 5.12
C VAL A 40 -12.25 17.54 5.01
N ASP A 41 -13.23 18.39 4.76
CA ASP A 41 -13.04 19.83 4.71
C ASP A 41 -13.08 20.49 6.11
N GLU A 42 -13.28 21.80 6.17
CA GLU A 42 -13.37 22.55 7.44
C GLU A 42 -14.77 22.49 8.08
N THR A 43 -15.79 22.08 7.32
CA THR A 43 -17.17 21.90 7.79
C THR A 43 -17.41 20.52 8.40
N GLY A 44 -16.46 19.59 8.19
CA GLY A 44 -16.53 18.21 8.67
C GLY A 44 -17.12 17.25 7.64
N GLU A 45 -17.36 17.70 6.41
CA GLU A 45 -17.89 16.88 5.33
C GLU A 45 -16.77 16.16 4.56
N THR A 46 -17.01 14.90 4.21
CA THR A 46 -16.11 14.12 3.36
C THR A 46 -16.23 14.60 1.92
N VAL A 47 -15.15 15.16 1.39
CA VAL A 47 -15.08 15.68 0.02
C VAL A 47 -14.46 14.68 -0.95
N ALA A 48 -13.62 13.75 -0.47
CA ALA A 48 -13.05 12.70 -1.31
C ALA A 48 -12.77 11.42 -0.52
N LEU A 49 -13.07 10.28 -1.15
CA LEU A 49 -12.69 8.95 -0.69
C LEU A 49 -11.83 8.28 -1.76
N ALA A 50 -10.67 7.78 -1.37
CA ALA A 50 -9.76 7.08 -2.26
C ALA A 50 -9.17 5.84 -1.59
N THR A 51 -8.82 4.84 -2.41
CA THR A 51 -8.05 3.68 -1.97
C THR A 51 -6.68 3.72 -2.62
N ILE A 52 -5.61 3.74 -1.81
CA ILE A 52 -4.24 3.73 -2.29
C ILE A 52 -3.63 2.36 -2.01
N LEU A 53 -3.09 1.73 -3.05
CA LEU A 53 -2.31 0.49 -2.94
C LEU A 53 -0.83 0.82 -3.02
N THR A 54 -0.09 0.47 -1.98
CA THR A 54 1.36 0.71 -1.92
C THR A 54 2.11 -0.61 -1.79
N MET A 55 3.15 -0.81 -2.61
CA MET A 55 4.10 -1.88 -2.38
C MET A 55 5.06 -1.47 -1.27
N VAL A 56 5.14 -2.27 -0.21
CA VAL A 56 5.99 -2.01 0.97
C VAL A 56 6.93 -3.18 1.15
N LYS A 57 8.22 -2.88 1.37
CA LYS A 57 9.23 -3.87 1.72
C LYS A 57 8.97 -4.39 3.14
N LYS A 58 8.96 -5.71 3.32
CA LYS A 58 8.83 -6.32 4.65
C LYS A 58 10.08 -6.07 5.49
N LEU A 59 9.91 -6.00 6.81
CA LEU A 59 11.05 -5.89 7.72
C LEU A 59 11.89 -7.18 7.69
N ASP A 60 11.20 -8.32 7.73
CA ASP A 60 11.79 -9.64 7.52
C ASP A 60 11.92 -9.95 6.02
N GLN A 61 13.07 -10.48 5.63
CA GLN A 61 13.42 -10.80 4.24
C GLN A 61 13.75 -12.28 4.04
N ASN A 62 13.67 -13.08 5.11
CA ASN A 62 13.88 -14.51 5.07
C ASN A 62 12.77 -15.21 4.28
#